data_AF-A0A3A6KHT7-F1
#
_entry.id   AF-A0A3A6KHT7-F1
#
_cell.length_a   1.000
_cell.length_b   1.000
_cell.length_c   1.000
_cell.angle_alpha   90.00
_cell.angle_beta   90.00
_cell.angle_gamma   90.00
#
_symmetry.space_group_name_H-M   'P 1'
#
loop_
_entity.id
_entity.type
_entity.pdbx_description
1 polymer ?
#
loop_
_entity_poly.entity_id
_entity_poly.type
_entity_poly.pdbx_seq_one_letter_code
_entity_poly.pdbx_strand_id
1 'polypeptide(L)'
;MKQLIACCGLDCENCTARIATVNNDDELREKTAKEWSVLNNTPEITAETIHCMGCRADGVKFAYCSNYCAIRKCVYEKGFNTCGDCKELDTCQVVGAVLQHVPGARENLY
;
A
#
# COMPACT_ATOMS: atom_id res chain seq x y z
N MET A 1 5.41 -2.74 -15.56
CA MET A 1 5.28 -2.67 -14.08
C MET A 1 6.54 -3.13 -13.33
N LYS A 2 7.09 -2.30 -12.43
CA LYS A 2 8.22 -2.67 -11.53
C LYS A 2 7.81 -3.76 -10.53
N GLN A 3 8.78 -4.45 -9.93
CA GLN A 3 8.50 -5.51 -8.93
C GLN A 3 7.80 -4.98 -7.67
N LEU A 4 8.12 -3.76 -7.21
CA LEU A 4 7.63 -3.18 -5.96
C LEU A 4 6.41 -2.27 -6.16
N ILE A 5 5.58 -2.52 -7.16
CA ILE A 5 4.29 -1.83 -7.28
C ILE A 5 3.22 -2.60 -6.52
N ALA A 6 2.49 -1.91 -5.64
CA ALA A 6 1.36 -2.47 -4.90
C ALA A 6 0.19 -2.82 -5.82
N CYS A 7 -0.76 -3.62 -5.32
CA CYS A 7 -1.97 -3.98 -6.07
C CYS A 7 -2.74 -2.77 -6.61
N CYS A 8 -2.70 -1.64 -5.90
CA CYS A 8 -3.37 -0.38 -6.26
C CYS A 8 -2.51 0.59 -7.09
N GLY A 9 -1.27 0.23 -7.45
CA GLY A 9 -0.37 1.11 -8.20
C GLY A 9 0.57 1.98 -7.35
N LEU A 10 0.44 1.95 -6.02
CA LEU A 10 1.39 2.64 -5.14
C LEU A 10 2.81 2.08 -5.29
N ASP A 11 3.79 2.97 -5.41
CA ASP A 11 5.19 2.59 -5.50
C ASP A 11 5.75 2.28 -4.10
N CYS A 12 5.92 0.98 -3.81
CA CYS A 12 6.49 0.55 -2.54
C CYS A 12 8.01 0.77 -2.49
N GLU A 13 8.69 0.98 -3.61
CA GLU A 13 10.13 1.29 -3.63
C GLU A 13 10.42 2.57 -2.84
N ASN A 14 9.52 3.55 -2.95
CA ASN A 14 9.62 4.86 -2.31
C ASN A 14 8.75 5.00 -1.04
N CYS A 15 8.14 3.92 -0.57
CA CYS A 15 7.25 3.95 0.60
C CYS A 15 8.07 3.99 1.90
N THR A 16 7.84 5.02 2.73
CA THR A 16 8.57 5.22 4.00
C THR A 16 8.42 4.04 4.96
N ALA A 17 7.24 3.43 5.06
CA ALA A 17 7.04 2.24 5.89
C ALA A 17 7.93 1.06 5.46
N ARG A 18 8.11 0.87 4.14
CA ARG A 18 8.99 -0.19 3.62
C ARG A 18 10.45 0.16 3.81
N ILE A 19 10.85 1.38 3.50
CA ILE A 19 12.22 1.87 3.70
C ILE A 19 12.61 1.71 5.16
N ALA A 20 11.76 2.13 6.09
CA ALA A 20 11.98 1.99 7.52
C ALA A 20 12.12 0.52 7.96
N THR A 21 11.30 -0.37 7.38
CA THR A 21 11.37 -1.80 7.67
C THR A 21 12.66 -2.43 7.19
N VAL A 22 13.08 -2.15 5.95
CA VAL A 22 14.29 -2.72 5.33
C VAL A 22 15.56 -2.20 6.00
N ASN A 23 15.59 -0.92 6.36
CA ASN A 23 16.75 -0.29 7.01
C ASN A 23 16.78 -0.49 8.52
N ASN A 24 15.72 -1.07 9.08
CA ASN A 24 15.48 -1.13 10.52
C ASN A 24 15.61 0.25 11.21
N ASP A 25 14.92 1.25 10.65
CA ASP A 25 15.02 2.65 11.04
C ASP A 25 13.81 3.05 11.90
N ASP A 26 14.02 3.13 13.21
CA ASP A 26 12.97 3.46 14.19
C ASP A 26 12.52 4.92 14.12
N GLU A 27 13.43 5.86 13.84
CA GLU A 27 13.07 7.27 13.69
C GLU A 27 12.12 7.48 12.51
N LEU A 28 12.38 6.80 11.39
CA LEU A 28 11.50 6.84 10.22
C LEU A 28 10.15 6.15 10.49
N ARG A 29 10.10 5.11 11.32
CA ARG A 29 8.83 4.49 11.76
C ARG A 29 7.99 5.48 12.55
N GLU A 30 8.58 6.15 13.54
CA GLU A 30 7.89 7.15 14.37
C GLU A 30 7.34 8.31 13.53
N LYS A 31 8.16 8.86 12.63
CA LYS A 31 7.73 9.94 11.73
C LYS A 31 6.59 9.50 10.82
N THR A 32 6.72 8.32 10.22
CA THR A 32 5.69 7.75 9.33
C THR A 32 4.39 7.52 10.09
N ALA A 33 4.44 6.94 11.30
CA ALA A 33 3.27 6.67 12.12
C ALA A 33 2.54 7.96 12.52
N LYS A 34 3.28 8.99 12.94
CA LYS A 34 2.71 10.29 13.28
C LYS A 34 2.01 10.96 12.10
N GLU A 35 2.63 10.92 10.92
CA GLU A 35 2.03 11.48 9.72
C GLU A 35 0.75 10.73 9.33
N TRP A 36 0.82 9.40 9.28
CA TRP A 36 -0.28 8.56 8.82
C TRP A 36 -1.45 8.53 9.80
N SER A 37 -1.19 8.55 11.11
CA SER A 37 -2.25 8.64 12.12
C SER A 37 -3.07 9.92 11.97
N VAL A 38 -2.43 11.05 11.70
CA VAL A 38 -3.12 12.33 11.44
C VAL A 38 -3.89 12.28 10.12
N LEU A 39 -3.23 11.86 9.02
CA LEU A 39 -3.86 11.81 7.69
C LEU A 39 -5.10 10.90 7.64
N ASN A 40 -5.07 9.80 8.38
CA ASN A 40 -6.15 8.82 8.39
C ASN A 40 -7.07 8.94 9.62
N ASN A 41 -6.85 9.94 10.47
CA ASN A 41 -7.56 10.10 11.75
C ASN A 41 -7.63 8.79 12.55
N THR A 42 -6.51 8.07 12.64
CA THR A 42 -6.38 6.73 13.22
C THR A 42 -5.22 6.72 14.22
N PRO A 43 -5.47 6.99 15.53
CA PRO A 43 -4.42 7.05 16.53
C PRO A 43 -3.72 5.71 16.80
N GLU A 44 -4.31 4.59 16.37
CA GLU A 44 -3.74 3.25 16.48
C GLU A 44 -2.58 3.00 15.51
N ILE A 45 -2.31 3.92 14.58
CA ILE A 45 -1.10 3.86 13.73
C ILE A 45 0.08 4.37 14.56
N THR A 46 0.77 3.45 15.22
CA THR A 46 1.98 3.71 16.01
C THR A 46 3.23 3.17 15.30
N ALA A 47 4.43 3.53 15.79
CA ALA A 47 5.70 3.07 15.20
C ALA A 47 5.79 1.53 15.15
N GLU A 48 5.27 0.84 16.17
CA GLU A 48 5.19 -0.63 16.28
C GLU A 48 4.25 -1.26 15.26
N THR A 49 3.38 -0.47 14.62
CA THR A 49 2.53 -0.95 13.52
C THR A 49 3.18 -0.75 12.16
N ILE A 50 4.24 0.07 12.06
CA ILE A 50 4.96 0.37 10.81
C ILE A 50 5.98 -0.73 10.49
N HIS A 51 5.47 -1.88 10.05
CA HIS A 51 6.26 -2.98 9.52
C HIS A 51 5.70 -3.42 8.17
N CYS A 52 6.42 -3.22 7.07
CA CYS A 52 5.92 -3.56 5.74
C CYS A 52 7.05 -3.90 4.76
N MET A 53 6.93 -5.03 4.04
CA MET A 53 7.87 -5.40 2.98
C MET A 53 7.41 -5.00 1.56
N GLY A 54 6.22 -4.38 1.46
CA GLY A 54 5.55 -4.06 0.21
C GLY A 54 4.36 -4.99 -0.06
N CYS A 55 3.30 -4.46 -0.67
CA CYS A 55 1.97 -5.09 -0.71
C CYS A 55 1.95 -6.52 -1.32
N ARG A 56 2.73 -6.73 -2.38
CA ARG A 56 2.85 -8.00 -3.13
C ARG A 56 4.10 -8.81 -2.80
N ALA A 57 5.04 -8.23 -2.06
CA ALA A 57 6.23 -8.96 -1.62
C ALA A 57 5.85 -9.94 -0.51
N ASP A 58 6.70 -10.94 -0.25
CA ASP A 58 6.57 -11.79 0.93
C ASP A 58 6.85 -11.02 2.22
N GLY A 59 6.59 -11.65 3.38
CA GLY A 59 6.88 -11.09 4.70
C GLY A 59 5.81 -10.14 5.25
N VAL A 60 6.17 -9.39 6.29
CA VAL A 60 5.24 -8.54 7.05
C VAL A 60 4.61 -7.45 6.20
N LYS A 61 3.40 -7.04 6.59
CA LYS A 61 2.66 -5.93 5.97
C LYS A 61 2.17 -5.01 7.08
N PHE A 62 2.07 -3.72 6.74
CA PHE A 62 1.46 -2.73 7.61
C PHE A 62 0.09 -3.24 8.04
N ALA A 63 -0.26 -3.10 9.32
CA ALA A 63 -1.43 -3.75 9.92
C ALA A 63 -2.74 -3.56 9.11
N TYR A 64 -2.93 -2.36 8.55
CA TYR A 64 -4.06 -2.09 7.67
C TYR A 64 -4.03 -2.90 6.37
N CYS A 65 -2.89 -2.96 5.71
CA CYS A 65 -2.70 -3.75 4.48
C CYS A 65 -2.86 -5.25 4.73
N SER A 66 -2.48 -5.75 5.90
CA SER A 66 -2.69 -7.15 6.30
C SER A 66 -4.17 -7.49 6.43
N ASN A 67 -4.95 -6.64 7.11
CA ASN A 67 -6.24 -7.05 7.66
C ASN A 67 -7.44 -6.37 7.00
N TYR A 68 -7.30 -5.15 6.51
CA TYR A 68 -8.43 -4.28 6.17
C TYR A 68 -8.45 -3.78 4.72
N CYS A 69 -7.31 -3.78 4.02
CA CYS A 69 -7.24 -3.27 2.66
C CYS A 69 -8.10 -4.07 1.67
N ALA A 70 -9.26 -3.52 1.30
CA ALA A 70 -10.21 -4.13 0.38
C ALA A 70 -9.62 -4.34 -1.03
N ILE A 71 -8.73 -3.44 -1.48
CA ILE A 71 -8.06 -3.57 -2.78
C ILE A 71 -7.20 -4.83 -2.81
N ARG A 72 -6.37 -5.02 -1.78
CA ARG A 72 -5.49 -6.18 -1.68
C ARG A 72 -6.31 -7.47 -1.65
N LYS A 73 -7.35 -7.54 -0.81
CA LYS A 73 -8.26 -8.70 -0.74
C LYS A 73 -8.87 -9.03 -2.10
N CYS A 74 -9.46 -8.03 -2.77
CA CYS A 74 -10.07 -8.19 -4.08
C CYS A 74 -9.09 -8.71 -5.14
N VAL A 75 -7.86 -8.18 -5.18
CA VAL A 75 -6.82 -8.65 -6.12
C VAL A 75 -6.48 -10.12 -5.88
N TYR A 76 -6.28 -10.53 -4.62
CA TYR A 76 -5.99 -11.95 -4.32
C TYR A 76 -7.17 -12.88 -4.57
N GLU A 77 -8.39 -12.48 -4.21
CA GLU A 77 -9.61 -13.26 -4.45
C GLU A 77 -9.85 -13.51 -5.96
N LYS A 78 -9.51 -12.52 -6.79
CA LYS A 78 -9.62 -12.63 -8.25
C LYS A 78 -8.42 -13.30 -8.92
N GLY A 79 -7.37 -13.66 -8.17
CA GLY A 79 -6.14 -14.23 -8.72
C GLY A 79 -5.34 -13.26 -9.60
N PHE A 80 -5.50 -11.96 -9.36
CA PHE A 80 -4.79 -10.91 -10.09
C PHE A 80 -3.43 -10.61 -9.45
N ASN A 81 -2.51 -10.06 -10.24
CA ASN A 81 -1.28 -9.47 -9.74
C ASN A 81 -1.54 -8.07 -9.20
N THR A 82 -2.28 -7.25 -9.96
CA THR A 82 -2.69 -5.90 -9.56
C THR A 82 -4.08 -5.57 -10.07
N CYS A 83 -4.60 -4.40 -9.71
CA CYS A 83 -5.83 -3.87 -10.30
C CYS A 83 -5.71 -3.66 -11.82
N GLY A 84 -4.49 -3.58 -12.38
CA GLY A 84 -4.26 -3.48 -13.82
C GLY A 84 -4.78 -4.68 -14.62
N ASP A 85 -4.90 -5.85 -13.99
CA ASP A 85 -5.45 -7.06 -14.62
C ASP A 85 -6.99 -7.02 -14.72
N CYS A 86 -7.65 -6.07 -14.03
CA CYS A 86 -9.10 -5.96 -13.99
C CYS A 86 -9.64 -5.21 -15.22
N LYS A 87 -10.49 -5.87 -16.01
CA LYS A 87 -11.15 -5.25 -17.18
C LYS A 87 -12.09 -4.09 -16.81
N GLU A 88 -12.53 -4.03 -15.56
CA GLU A 88 -13.44 -3.01 -15.03
C GLU A 88 -12.70 -1.89 -14.28
N LEU A 89 -11.37 -1.76 -14.47
CA LEU A 89 -10.54 -0.81 -13.72
C LEU A 89 -11.08 0.63 -13.76
N ASP A 90 -11.57 1.08 -14.91
CA ASP A 90 -12.02 2.46 -15.15
C ASP A 90 -13.23 2.87 -14.33
N THR A 91 -14.04 1.91 -13.91
CA THR A 91 -15.24 2.13 -13.11
C THR A 91 -15.16 1.46 -11.74
N CYS A 92 -13.99 0.91 -11.38
CA CYS A 92 -13.82 0.13 -10.16
C CYS A 92 -13.82 1.02 -8.90
N GLN A 93 -14.90 0.94 -8.13
CA GLN A 93 -15.04 1.71 -6.88
C GLN A 93 -14.04 1.28 -5.80
N VAL A 94 -13.52 0.04 -5.83
CA VAL A 94 -12.61 -0.50 -4.81
C VAL A 94 -11.26 0.23 -4.83
N VAL A 95 -10.71 0.52 -6.02
CA VAL A 95 -9.41 1.18 -6.20
C VAL A 95 -9.53 2.64 -6.66
N GLY A 96 -10.73 3.05 -7.12
CA GLY A 96 -10.95 4.34 -7.78
C GLY A 96 -10.41 5.54 -7.01
N ALA A 97 -10.62 5.59 -5.69
CA ALA A 97 -10.11 6.68 -4.85
C ALA A 97 -8.57 6.80 -4.91
N VAL A 98 -7.84 5.67 -4.92
CA VAL A 98 -6.38 5.68 -5.03
C VAL A 98 -5.96 6.22 -6.40
N LEU A 99 -6.59 5.74 -7.48
CA LEU A 99 -6.24 6.18 -8.83
C LEU A 99 -6.59 7.66 -9.09
N GLN A 100 -7.60 8.18 -8.40
CA GLN A 100 -7.99 9.58 -8.51
C GLN A 100 -7.06 10.52 -7.74
N HIS A 101 -6.59 10.10 -6.56
CA HIS A 101 -5.87 10.99 -5.63
C HIS A 101 -4.37 10.79 -5.60
N VAL A 102 -3.83 9.68 -6.15
CA VAL A 102 -2.41 9.40 -6.13
C VAL A 102 -1.83 9.46 -7.55
N PRO A 103 -1.09 10.54 -7.89
CA PRO A 103 -0.43 10.69 -9.17
C PRO A 103 0.51 9.50 -9.45
N GLY A 104 0.53 9.01 -10.69
CA GLY A 104 1.39 7.90 -11.09
C GLY A 104 0.85 6.51 -10.74
N ALA A 105 -0.15 6.39 -9.86
CA ALA A 105 -0.65 5.08 -9.43
C ALA A 105 -1.24 4.29 -10.60
N ARG A 106 -1.96 4.95 -11.50
CA ARG A 106 -2.57 4.29 -12.66
C ARG A 106 -1.52 3.84 -13.66
N GLU A 107 -0.53 4.68 -13.93
CA GLU A 107 0.57 4.40 -14.85
C GLU A 107 1.40 3.22 -14.34
N ASN A 108 1.62 3.12 -13.03
CA ASN A 108 2.38 2.03 -12.40
C ASN A 108 1.72 0.66 -12.54
N LEU A 109 0.41 0.58 -12.83
CA LEU A 109 -0.28 -0.69 -13.04
C LEU A 109 0.12 -1.38 -14.35
N TYR A 110 0.83 -0.68 -15.25
CA TYR A 110 1.29 -1.17 -16.56
C TYR A 110 2.83 -1.22 -16.62
#